data_AF-A0A2N7P9M1-F1
#
_entry.id   AF-A0A2N7P9M1-F1
#
_cell.length_a   1.000
_cell.length_b   1.000
_cell.length_c   1.000
_cell.angle_alpha   90.00
_cell.angle_beta   90.00
_cell.angle_gamma   90.00
#
_symmetry.space_group_name_H-M   'P 1'
#
loop_
_entity.id
_entity.type
_entity.pdbx_description
1 polymer ?
#
loop_
_entity_poly.entity_id
_entity_poly.type
_entity_poly.pdbx_seq_one_letter_code
_entity_poly.pdbx_strand_id
1 'polypeptide(L)'
;MIRNFYTCDKETDESSHDGEGSIDIYRAFRRKDFDGAWDFAIRVVMPPGSSMGEHSHGDDEEMYIILKGEGTMIIEGVETKVTAGDMIVNKRFGTHGLANTSKNDIELLIIQASLK
;
A
#
# COMPACT_ATOMS: atom_id res chain seq x y z
N MET A 1 17.01 12.58 8.33
CA MET A 1 16.55 12.99 6.99
C MET A 1 15.07 13.38 7.09
N ILE A 2 14.62 14.44 6.43
CA ILE A 2 13.20 14.85 6.43
C ILE A 2 12.72 14.87 4.97
N ARG A 3 11.61 14.18 4.69
CA ARG A 3 10.94 14.16 3.39
C ARG A 3 9.43 14.32 3.61
N ASN A 4 8.76 15.02 2.70
CA ASN A 4 7.31 15.24 2.76
C ASN A 4 6.64 14.35 1.71
N PHE A 5 5.84 13.38 2.15
CA PHE A 5 5.21 12.40 1.25
C PHE A 5 4.19 13.00 0.28
N TYR A 6 3.72 14.24 0.51
CA TYR A 6 2.88 14.98 -0.44
C TYR A 6 3.68 15.61 -1.58
N THR A 7 4.99 15.80 -1.40
CA THR A 7 5.85 16.51 -2.37
C THR A 7 7.01 15.66 -2.87
N CYS A 8 7.05 14.37 -2.54
CA CYS A 8 8.00 13.43 -3.13
C CYS A 8 7.66 13.18 -4.61
N ASP A 9 8.64 12.68 -5.36
CA ASP A 9 8.44 12.31 -6.76
C ASP A 9 7.29 11.31 -6.89
N LYS A 10 6.43 11.57 -7.88
CA LYS A 10 5.28 10.75 -8.22
C LYS A 10 5.65 9.79 -9.35
N GLU A 11 5.27 8.54 -9.18
CA GLU A 11 5.28 7.50 -10.20
C GLU A 11 3.83 6.99 -10.36
N THR A 12 3.36 6.85 -11.59
CA THR A 12 2.07 6.20 -11.86
C THR A 12 2.35 4.75 -12.22
N ASP A 13 1.72 3.83 -11.50
CA ASP A 13 1.81 2.38 -11.71
C ASP A 13 0.50 1.87 -12.32
N GLU A 14 0.59 1.26 -13.49
CA GLU A 14 -0.54 0.74 -14.25
C GLU A 14 -0.68 -0.75 -13.94
N SER A 15 -1.89 -1.20 -13.61
CA SER A 15 -2.17 -2.60 -13.25
C SER A 15 -1.31 -3.13 -12.11
N SER A 16 -1.21 -2.36 -11.02
CA SER A 16 -0.38 -2.70 -9.86
C SER A 16 -0.72 -4.10 -9.32
N HIS A 17 0.27 -4.99 -9.30
CA HIS A 17 0.09 -6.41 -8.93
C HIS A 17 -1.01 -7.12 -9.74
N ASP A 18 -1.09 -6.88 -11.05
CA ASP A 18 -2.15 -7.38 -11.94
C ASP A 18 -3.55 -6.87 -11.56
N GLY A 19 -3.62 -5.77 -10.80
CA GLY A 19 -4.85 -5.07 -10.45
C GLY A 19 -5.45 -4.26 -11.61
N GLU A 20 -6.56 -3.59 -11.32
CA GLU A 20 -7.30 -2.77 -12.28
C GLU A 20 -6.91 -1.30 -12.21
N GLY A 21 -6.89 -0.63 -13.36
CA GLY A 21 -6.62 0.81 -13.45
C GLY A 21 -5.18 1.16 -13.07
N SER A 22 -5.01 2.38 -12.58
CA SER A 22 -3.70 2.90 -12.17
C SER A 22 -3.74 3.55 -10.81
N ILE A 23 -2.58 3.53 -10.15
CA ILE A 23 -2.35 4.14 -8.84
C ILE A 23 -1.19 5.12 -8.92
N ASP A 24 -1.21 6.15 -8.08
CA ASP A 24 -0.08 7.06 -7.93
C ASP A 24 0.74 6.72 -6.68
N ILE A 25 2.04 6.51 -6.85
CA ILE A 25 2.99 6.18 -5.79
C ILE A 25 3.94 7.35 -5.55
N TYR A 26 4.05 7.78 -4.29
CA TYR A 26 4.95 8.82 -3.83
C TYR A 26 5.95 8.19 -2.87
N ARG A 27 7.20 8.01 -3.32
CA ARG A 27 8.19 7.25 -2.56
C ARG A 27 8.95 8.14 -1.58
N ALA A 28 8.56 8.12 -0.31
CA ALA A 28 9.23 8.90 0.72
C ALA A 28 10.57 8.27 1.12
N PHE A 29 10.67 6.97 1.35
CA PHE A 29 11.93 6.30 1.70
C PHE A 29 12.10 4.95 0.99
N ARG A 30 13.35 4.52 0.81
CA ARG A 30 13.73 3.21 0.22
C ARG A 30 14.81 2.52 1.07
N ARG A 31 15.11 1.25 0.78
CA ARG A 31 16.01 0.40 1.58
C ARG A 31 17.35 1.07 1.92
N LYS A 32 17.94 1.76 0.94
CA LYS A 32 19.22 2.49 1.08
C LYS A 32 19.19 3.62 2.13
N ASP A 33 18.01 4.09 2.51
CA ASP A 33 17.83 5.17 3.48
C ASP A 33 17.82 4.63 4.93
N PHE A 34 17.83 3.31 5.15
CA PHE A 34 17.68 2.68 6.46
C PHE A 34 18.79 1.69 6.81
N ASP A 35 19.33 1.79 8.01
CA ASP A 35 20.22 0.77 8.59
C ASP A 35 19.45 -0.39 9.22
N GLY A 36 18.14 -0.24 9.44
CA GLY A 36 17.26 -1.19 10.14
C GLY A 36 16.61 -2.24 9.22
N ALA A 37 15.47 -2.75 9.67
CA ALA A 37 14.63 -3.71 8.97
C ALA A 37 13.74 -3.08 7.87
N TRP A 38 13.68 -1.75 7.79
CA TRP A 38 12.71 -1.06 6.94
C TRP A 38 13.16 -1.08 5.48
N ASP A 39 12.25 -1.45 4.59
CA ASP A 39 12.48 -1.54 3.15
C ASP A 39 12.03 -0.29 2.43
N PHE A 40 10.86 0.22 2.78
CA PHE A 40 10.35 1.48 2.24
C PHE A 40 9.24 2.06 3.10
N ALA A 41 8.96 3.34 2.87
CA ALA A 41 7.74 4.00 3.30
C ALA A 41 7.27 4.87 2.14
N ILE A 42 6.05 4.61 1.67
CA ILE A 42 5.47 5.25 0.48
C ILE A 42 4.05 5.70 0.78
N ARG A 43 3.59 6.69 0.03
CA ARG A 43 2.17 7.06 -0.03
C ARG A 43 1.61 6.60 -1.36
N VAL A 44 0.40 6.08 -1.33
CA VAL A 44 -0.33 5.66 -2.52
C VAL A 44 -1.66 6.41 -2.58
N VAL A 45 -2.07 6.80 -3.78
CA VAL A 45 -3.41 7.32 -4.07
C VAL A 45 -4.05 6.40 -5.11
N MET A 46 -5.23 5.88 -4.78
CA MET A 46 -5.99 4.95 -5.59
C MET A 46 -7.30 5.62 -6.05
N PRO A 47 -7.45 5.96 -7.34
CA PRO A 47 -8.70 6.45 -7.90
C PRO A 47 -9.86 5.44 -7.80
N PRO A 48 -11.12 5.88 -7.93
CA PRO A 48 -12.28 4.99 -8.00
C PRO A 48 -12.12 3.90 -9.06
N GLY A 49 -12.42 2.65 -8.69
CA GLY A 49 -12.33 1.49 -9.59
C GLY A 49 -10.91 0.96 -9.81
N SER A 50 -9.88 1.55 -9.17
CA SER A 50 -8.53 0.95 -9.19
C SER A 50 -8.36 -0.13 -8.13
N SER A 51 -7.42 -1.05 -8.36
CA SER A 51 -7.00 -2.02 -7.37
C SER A 51 -5.50 -2.30 -7.41
N MET A 52 -4.97 -2.69 -6.25
CA MET A 52 -3.73 -3.45 -6.16
C MET A 52 -4.14 -4.92 -6.06
N GLY A 53 -3.76 -5.72 -7.06
CA GLY A 53 -4.17 -7.12 -7.12
C GLY A 53 -3.62 -7.95 -5.97
N GLU A 54 -4.24 -9.11 -5.74
CA GLU A 54 -3.83 -10.01 -4.67
C GLU A 54 -2.42 -10.57 -4.96
N HIS A 55 -1.49 -10.34 -4.04
CA HIS A 55 -0.11 -10.79 -4.14
C HIS A 55 0.39 -11.38 -2.82
N SER A 56 1.52 -12.08 -2.88
CA SER A 56 2.10 -12.78 -1.73
C SER A 56 3.36 -12.08 -1.23
N HIS A 57 3.54 -12.06 0.10
CA HIS A 57 4.81 -11.66 0.72
C HIS A 57 5.75 -12.84 0.88
N GLY A 58 7.06 -12.54 0.88
CA GLY A 58 8.09 -13.48 1.23
C GLY A 58 8.41 -13.42 2.71
N ASP A 59 9.70 -13.19 3.00
CA ASP A 59 10.22 -13.04 4.36
C ASP A 59 10.17 -11.60 4.87
N ASP A 60 9.12 -10.89 4.47
CA ASP A 60 8.86 -9.49 4.77
C ASP A 60 7.40 -9.30 5.18
N GLU A 61 7.14 -8.25 5.94
CA GLU A 61 5.79 -7.85 6.34
C GLU A 61 5.52 -6.42 5.89
N GLU A 62 4.24 -6.12 5.64
CA GLU A 62 3.82 -4.83 5.15
C GLU A 62 2.65 -4.30 5.98
N MET A 63 2.63 -2.99 6.18
CA MET A 63 1.57 -2.30 6.89
C MET A 63 0.91 -1.27 6.00
N TYR A 64 -0.40 -1.41 5.83
CA TYR A 64 -1.26 -0.38 5.22
C TYR A 64 -1.84 0.50 6.32
N ILE A 65 -1.81 1.81 6.08
CA ILE A 65 -2.45 2.81 6.95
C ILE A 65 -3.36 3.66 6.07
N ILE A 66 -4.67 3.49 6.22
CA ILE A 66 -5.64 4.21 5.39
C ILE A 66 -5.77 5.64 5.93
N LEU A 67 -5.36 6.63 5.13
CA LEU A 67 -5.42 8.05 5.49
C LEU A 67 -6.77 8.68 5.10
N LYS A 68 -7.35 8.23 3.99
CA LYS A 68 -8.60 8.77 3.44
C LYS A 68 -9.31 7.70 2.61
N GLY A 69 -10.64 7.79 2.56
CA GLY A 69 -11.46 6.94 1.71
C GLY A 69 -11.84 5.62 2.38
N GLU A 70 -12.41 4.73 1.58
CA GLU A 70 -12.84 3.39 1.99
C GLU A 70 -12.68 2.43 0.81
N GLY A 71 -12.41 1.16 1.12
CA GLY A 71 -12.23 0.12 0.12
C GLY A 71 -12.46 -1.27 0.69
N THR A 72 -12.14 -2.28 -0.10
CA THR A 72 -12.19 -3.69 0.28
C THR A 72 -10.80 -4.27 0.18
N MET A 73 -10.22 -4.67 1.32
CA MET A 73 -9.05 -5.53 1.35
C MET A 73 -9.47 -6.98 1.10
N ILE A 74 -8.66 -7.74 0.38
CA ILE A 74 -8.70 -9.20 0.37
C ILE A 74 -7.50 -9.65 1.18
N ILE A 75 -7.69 -10.39 2.27
CA ILE A 75 -6.59 -10.85 3.14
C ILE A 75 -6.75 -12.36 3.29
N GLU A 76 -5.78 -13.12 2.81
CA GLU A 76 -5.83 -14.59 2.82
C GLU A 76 -7.15 -15.13 2.20
N GLY A 77 -7.59 -14.50 1.10
CA GLY A 77 -8.85 -14.81 0.41
C GLY A 77 -10.12 -14.30 1.08
N VAL A 78 -10.04 -13.57 2.19
CA VAL A 78 -11.20 -13.02 2.92
C VAL A 78 -11.37 -11.53 2.62
N GLU A 79 -12.53 -11.16 2.08
CA GLU A 79 -12.90 -9.76 1.86
C GLU A 79 -13.22 -9.05 3.19
N THR A 80 -12.56 -7.93 3.43
CA THR A 80 -12.74 -7.09 4.62
C THR A 80 -12.83 -5.63 4.20
N LYS A 81 -13.87 -4.93 4.65
CA LYS A 81 -13.98 -3.48 4.43
C LYS A 81 -12.97 -2.73 5.29
N VAL A 82 -12.35 -1.72 4.70
CA VAL A 82 -11.42 -0.82 5.39
C VAL A 82 -11.80 0.64 5.14
N THR A 83 -11.49 1.51 6.09
CA THR A 83 -11.77 2.95 6.03
C THR A 83 -10.63 3.76 6.66
N ALA A 84 -10.70 5.08 6.50
CA ALA A 84 -9.73 6.00 7.07
C ALA A 84 -9.54 5.79 8.58
N GLY A 85 -8.29 5.66 9.00
CA GLY A 85 -7.89 5.35 10.38
C GLY A 85 -7.56 3.87 10.62
N ASP A 86 -7.94 2.97 9.72
CA ASP A 86 -7.57 1.56 9.83
C ASP A 86 -6.08 1.34 9.55
N MET A 87 -5.49 0.46 10.35
CA MET A 87 -4.13 -0.04 10.18
C MET A 87 -4.18 -1.56 9.98
N ILE A 88 -3.57 -2.04 8.90
CA ILE A 88 -3.63 -3.44 8.49
C ILE A 88 -2.21 -3.97 8.40
N VAL A 89 -1.95 -5.10 9.06
CA VAL A 89 -0.68 -5.82 8.97
C VAL A 89 -0.85 -7.00 8.03
N ASN A 90 -0.15 -6.94 6.90
CA ASN A 90 0.00 -7.99 5.92
C ASN A 90 1.20 -8.84 6.33
N LYS A 91 0.93 -10.10 6.73
CA LYS A 91 1.94 -10.96 7.35
C LYS A 91 2.90 -11.57 6.33
N ARG A 92 4.09 -11.90 6.80
CA ARG A 92 5.04 -12.80 6.12
C ARG A 92 4.33 -14.04 5.57
N PHE A 93 4.64 -14.39 4.33
CA PHE A 93 4.05 -15.53 3.60
C PHE A 93 2.53 -15.47 3.43
N GLY A 94 1.87 -14.36 3.81
CA GLY A 94 0.45 -14.12 3.60
C GLY A 94 0.18 -13.54 2.22
N THR A 95 -1.10 -13.52 1.85
CA THR A 95 -1.58 -12.84 0.65
C THR A 95 -2.48 -11.67 1.00
N HIS A 96 -2.42 -10.62 0.20
CA HIS A 96 -3.39 -9.56 0.29
C HIS A 96 -3.56 -8.78 -1.03
N GLY A 97 -4.67 -8.06 -1.15
CA GLY A 97 -4.92 -7.05 -2.18
C GLY A 97 -5.85 -5.96 -1.66
N LEU A 98 -6.00 -4.86 -2.40
CA LEU A 98 -6.88 -3.74 -2.05
C LEU A 98 -7.62 -3.25 -3.28
N ALA A 99 -8.94 -3.16 -3.20
CA ALA A 99 -9.78 -2.59 -4.24
C ALA A 99 -10.50 -1.32 -3.75
N ASN A 100 -10.42 -0.25 -4.55
CA ASN A 100 -11.24 0.94 -4.35
C ASN A 100 -12.61 0.77 -5.01
N THR A 101 -13.56 0.22 -4.26
CA THR A 101 -14.95 0.04 -4.68
C THR A 101 -15.83 1.27 -4.43
N SER A 102 -15.25 2.37 -3.97
CA SER A 102 -15.95 3.61 -3.64
C SER A 102 -15.98 4.61 -4.81
N LYS A 103 -16.59 5.78 -4.59
CA LYS A 103 -16.64 6.89 -5.57
C LYS A 103 -15.57 7.95 -5.33
N ASN A 104 -14.74 7.79 -4.31
CA ASN A 104 -13.70 8.75 -3.94
C ASN A 104 -12.34 8.07 -3.94
N ASP A 105 -11.27 8.85 -4.04
CA ASP A 105 -9.92 8.31 -3.91
C ASP A 105 -9.69 7.71 -2.52
N ILE A 106 -8.97 6.59 -2.47
CA ILE A 106 -8.31 6.12 -1.26
C ILE A 106 -6.90 6.71 -1.23
N GLU A 107 -6.50 7.22 -0.08
CA GLU A 107 -5.11 7.58 0.20
C GLU A 107 -4.61 6.71 1.34
N LEU A 108 -3.43 6.12 1.18
CA LEU A 108 -2.83 5.27 2.20
C LEU A 108 -1.30 5.44 2.27
N LEU A 109 -0.74 5.13 3.43
CA LEU A 109 0.68 4.86 3.57
C LEU A 109 0.91 3.36 3.54
N ILE A 110 2.00 2.97 2.91
CA ILE A 110 2.48 1.60 2.88
C ILE A 110 3.91 1.58 3.41
N ILE A 111 4.14 0.74 4.41
CA ILE A 111 5.45 0.56 5.03
C ILE A 111 5.77 -0.93 5.02
N GLN A 112 6.91 -1.31 4.44
CA GLN A 112 7.38 -2.68 4.45
C GLN A 112 8.67 -2.81 5.24
N ALA A 113 8.82 -3.93 5.92
CA ALA A 113 10.06 -4.32 6.59
C ALA A 113 10.39 -5.79 6.36
N SER A 114 11.67 -6.06 6.10
CA SER A 114 12.24 -7.40 6.02
C SER A 114 13.01 -7.73 7.30
N LEU A 115 13.02 -9.02 7.68
CA LEU A 115 13.95 -9.47 8.71
C LEU A 115 15.39 -9.36 8.18
N LYS A 116 16.31 -8.93 9.05
CA LYS A 116 17.75 -8.91 8.75
C LYS A 116 18.35 -10.30 8.82
#